data_AF-A0A925TCK5-F1
#
_entry.id   AF-A0A925TCK5-F1
#
_cell.length_a   1.000
_cell.length_b   1.000
_cell.length_c   1.000
_cell.angle_alpha   90.00
_cell.angle_beta   90.00
_cell.angle_gamma   90.00
#
_symmetry.space_group_name_H-M   'P 1'
#
loop_
_entity.id
_entity.type
_entity.pdbx_description
1 polymer ?
#
loop_
_entity_poly.entity_id
_entity_poly.type
_entity_poly.pdbx_seq_one_letter_code
_entity_poly.pdbx_strand_id
1 'polypeptide(L)' 'MNFPFGIEEEFFVVSEDTQVLEQQAHVAFLARAKELSGGTVHREMLQSQVEAATPI' A
#
# COMPACT_ATOMS: atom_id res chain seq x y z
N MET A 1 18.92 -10.54 -24.61
CA MET A 1 18.53 -10.91 -23.23
C MET A 1 17.34 -10.06 -22.86
N ASN A 2 16.30 -10.64 -22.24
CA ASN A 2 15.16 -9.89 -21.74
C ASN A 2 15.23 -9.91 -20.21
N PHE A 3 15.21 -8.74 -19.58
CA PHE A 3 15.27 -8.59 -18.13
C PHE A 3 14.01 -7.84 -17.70
N PRO A 4 12.92 -8.55 -17.36
CA PRO A 4 11.74 -7.90 -16.81
C PRO A 4 12.04 -7.42 -15.40
N PHE A 5 11.50 -6.27 -15.03
CA PHE A 5 11.65 -5.68 -13.70
C PHE A 5 10.28 -5.33 -13.14
N GLY A 6 10.07 -5.66 -11.88
CA GLY A 6 9.00 -5.12 -11.05
C GLY A 6 9.54 -4.00 -10.15
N ILE A 7 8.64 -3.17 -9.64
CA ILE A 7 8.91 -2.13 -8.65
C ILE A 7 7.97 -2.36 -7.48
N GLU A 8 8.51 -2.19 -6.28
CA GLU A 8 7.76 -2.11 -5.03
C GLU A 8 8.01 -0.72 -4.43
N GLU A 9 6.95 -0.07 -3.95
CA GLU A 9 7.03 1.20 -3.25
C GLU A 9 6.15 1.16 -2.00
N GLU A 10 6.72 1.57 -0.86
CA GLU A 10 6.06 1.60 0.43
C GLU A 10 5.57 3.01 0.77
N PHE A 11 4.36 3.09 1.32
CA PHE A 11 3.75 4.35 1.75
C PHE A 11 3.24 4.26 3.17
N PHE A 12 3.39 5.36 3.91
CA PHE A 12 2.70 5.53 5.19
C PHE A 12 1.27 5.99 4.99
N VAL A 13 0.35 5.40 5.74
CA VAL A 13 -1.04 5.86 5.84
C VAL A 13 -1.11 6.99 6.86
N VAL A 14 -1.59 8.14 6.40
CA VAL A 14 -1.77 9.34 7.22
C VAL A 14 -3.24 9.73 7.27
N SER A 15 -3.65 10.29 8.40
CA SER A 15 -4.96 10.90 8.56
C SER A 15 -5.02 12.19 7.74
N GLU A 16 -6.06 12.35 6.91
CA GLU A 16 -6.26 13.58 6.12
C GLU A 16 -6.44 14.81 7.03
N ASP A 17 -7.25 14.68 8.07
CA ASP A 17 -7.60 15.79 8.96
C ASP A 17 -6.41 16.29 9.80
N THR A 18 -5.57 15.36 10.27
CA THR A 18 -4.50 15.67 11.23
C THR A 18 -3.10 15.68 10.60
N GLN A 19 -2.95 15.09 9.41
CA GLN A 19 -1.66 14.84 8.75
C GLN A 19 -0.70 14.00 9.62
N VAL A 20 -1.23 13.30 10.61
CA VAL A 20 -0.46 12.40 11.48
C VAL A 20 -0.53 10.99 10.91
N LEU A 21 0.55 10.24 11.12
CA LEU A 21 0.59 8.81 10.85
C LEU A 21 -0.58 8.11 11.58
N GLU A 22 -1.38 7.35 10.85
CA GLU A 22 -2.33 6.44 11.49
C GLU A 22 -1.55 5.43 12.34
N GLN A 23 -2.02 5.09 13.54
CA GLN A 23 -1.36 4.02 14.31
C GLN A 23 -1.49 2.67 13.61
N GLN A 24 -2.59 2.47 12.88
CA GLN A 24 -2.85 1.29 12.09
C GLN A 24 -3.73 1.66 10.89
N ALA A 25 -3.34 1.21 9.70
CA ALA A 25 -4.17 1.32 8.52
C ALA A 25 -5.50 0.59 8.73
N HIS A 26 -6.62 1.31 8.58
CA HIS A 26 -7.94 0.75 8.82
C HIS A 26 -8.25 -0.39 7.84
N VAL A 27 -8.88 -1.48 8.30
CA VAL A 27 -9.17 -2.66 7.45
C VAL A 27 -10.02 -2.29 6.23
N ALA A 28 -10.98 -1.39 6.40
CA ALA A 28 -11.81 -0.89 5.29
C ALA A 28 -10.99 -0.11 4.25
N PHE A 29 -9.98 0.66 4.70
CA PHE A 29 -9.06 1.36 3.80
C PHE A 29 -8.25 0.34 2.98
N LEU A 30 -7.65 -0.65 3.64
CA LEU A 30 -6.86 -1.69 2.97
C LEU A 30 -7.68 -2.49 1.96
N ALA A 31 -8.90 -2.88 2.34
CA ALA A 31 -9.81 -3.60 1.45
C ALA A 31 -10.15 -2.78 0.21
N ARG A 32 -10.44 -1.48 0.40
CA ARG A 32 -10.76 -0.57 -0.71
C ARG A 32 -9.56 -0.29 -1.60
N ALA A 33 -8.37 -0.10 -1.02
CA ALA A 33 -7.13 0.11 -1.77
C ALA A 33 -6.78 -1.12 -2.61
N LYS A 34 -6.94 -2.32 -2.05
CA LYS A 34 -6.74 -3.59 -2.78
C LYS A 34 -7.73 -3.75 -3.93
N GLU A 35 -9.00 -3.44 -3.71
CA GLU A 35 -10.03 -3.50 -4.76
C GLU A 35 -9.72 -2.54 -5.91
N LEU A 36 -9.43 -1.28 -5.60
CA LEU A 36 -9.17 -0.23 -6.59
C LEU A 36 -7.89 -0.46 -7.40
N SER A 37 -6.89 -1.08 -6.78
CA SER A 37 -5.60 -1.38 -7.41
C SER A 37 -5.61 -2.66 -8.25
N GLY A 38 -6.71 -3.41 -8.29
CA GLY A 38 -6.73 -4.72 -8.92
C GLY A 38 -5.88 -5.76 -8.18
N GLY A 39 -5.65 -5.55 -6.89
CA GLY A 39 -4.91 -6.46 -6.02
C GLY A 39 -3.41 -6.20 -5.91
N THR A 40 -2.88 -5.12 -6.50
CA THR A 40 -1.45 -4.76 -6.44
C THR A 40 -1.04 -3.96 -5.20
N VAL A 41 -2.01 -3.52 -4.40
CA VAL A 41 -1.77 -2.92 -3.08
C VAL A 41 -1.92 -3.96 -1.97
N HIS A 42 -0.90 -4.04 -1.13
CA HIS A 42 -0.77 -4.99 -0.03
C HIS A 42 -0.59 -4.29 1.31
N ARG A 43 -0.88 -5.02 2.38
CA ARG A 43 -0.53 -4.60 3.74
C ARG A 43 0.93 -4.96 3.98
N GLU A 44 1.69 -4.02 4.53
CA GLU A 44 3.10 -4.23 4.86
C GLU A 44 3.30 -4.60 6.35
N MET A 45 4.55 -4.96 6.72
CA MET A 45 4.95 -5.39 8.06
C MET A 45 4.61 -4.35 9.14
N LEU A 46 4.80 -3.06 8.87
CA LEU A 46 4.38 -2.02 9.80
C LEU A 46 2.88 -1.76 9.68
N GLN A 47 2.22 -1.57 10.83
CA GLN A 47 0.77 -1.45 10.91
C GLN A 47 0.19 -0.27 10.11
N SER A 48 1.01 0.75 9.89
CA SER A 48 0.65 2.02 9.22
C SER A 48 1.14 2.10 7.79
N GLN A 49 1.57 1.00 7.19
CA GLN A 49 2.13 0.98 5.84
C GLN A 49 1.26 0.19 4.86
N VAL A 50 1.32 0.62 3.62
CA VAL A 50 0.87 -0.14 2.45
C VAL A 50 2.01 -0.22 1.45
N GLU A 51 2.05 -1.30 0.69
CA GLU A 51 2.97 -1.50 -0.42
C GLU A 51 2.16 -1.50 -1.72
N ALA A 52 2.70 -0.86 -2.76
CA ALA A 52 2.23 -1.01 -4.13
C ALA A 52 3.30 -1.72 -4.98
N ALA A 53 2.92 -2.78 -5.68
CA ALA A 53 3.84 -3.59 -6.49
C ALA A 53 3.42 -3.67 -7.96
N THR A 54 4.38 -3.64 -8.89
CA THR A 54 4.12 -3.89 -10.31
C THR A 54 4.35 -5.35 -10.70
N PRO A 55 3.60 -5.91 -11.66
CA PRO A 55 3.91 -7.22 -12.24
C PRO A 55 5.32 -7.26 -12.86
N ILE A 56 5.87 -8.47 -12.98
CA ILE A 56 7.10 -8.80 -13.74
C ILE A 56 6.72 -9.31 -15.12
#